data_AF-F2DPR5-F1
#
_entry.id   AF-F2DPR5-F1
#
_cell.length_a   1.000
_cell.length_b   1.000
_cell.length_c   1.000
_cell.angle_alpha   90.00
_cell.angle_beta   90.00
_cell.angle_gamma   90.00
#
_symmetry.space_group_name_H-M   'P 1'
#
loop_
_entity.id
_entity.type
_entity.pdbx_description
1 polymer ?
#
loop_
_entity_poly.entity_id
_entity_poly.type
_entity_poly.pdbx_seq_one_letter_code
_entity_poly.pdbx_strand_id
1 'polypeptide(L)'
;MARNKEGLVLLLDVGPSMHRALQEIENVCTTLVRKKLVFHRSDEVGVVLFGTKETHNDLARELGGYKHVLVKHDIKVVDEETKDALENLPRGTAPGDFLDAIVVGLDMLIKRFGDTKAKQRLCLITDAQHLLRDPPQGTKEDQVDTIADQMKKHDIKMDCIVFREAGVQHNSVMDENDRLLYHFRDRSVAKVVQVDTPTALLGALKTRNVLPVTIFRGDLEVNSTFKIKVWAYKKTSEEKFPTLKKYSDKAPPSDQFASHEVKVDYEYKSILEPDTVVPPDQRIKGYLYGPQVVPISSAEWEAVKFKPEKGVKLLGFADRSSVPRSYFMKDVNSFVPEPGNTKAIVAVSALARAMQDMNKVAILRCVWRQNQANVAFGVLTPNISSVNNVPDSFYFNILPFAEDVRDFPFRSFSSLPPSSQPTEEQQEAADNLVKMLDLAPPGREEILRPDFTPNPMLEVEYYNSPKNLFLLLLFVLS
;
A
#
# COMPACT_ATOMS: atom_id res chain seq x y z
N MET A 1 23.28 -0.68 -10.97
CA MET A 1 21.88 -0.25 -11.19
C MET A 1 21.07 -0.57 -9.95
N ALA A 2 20.33 0.41 -9.39
CA ALA A 2 19.52 0.19 -8.20
C ALA A 2 18.43 -0.86 -8.48
N ARG A 3 18.37 -1.92 -7.67
CA ARG A 3 17.55 -3.13 -7.90
C ARG A 3 16.03 -2.89 -7.83
N ASN A 4 15.58 -1.67 -7.56
CA ASN A 4 14.18 -1.30 -7.30
C ASN A 4 13.73 0.02 -7.97
N LYS A 5 14.37 0.45 -9.05
CA LYS A 5 13.98 1.65 -9.80
C LYS A 5 12.61 1.46 -10.49
N GLU A 6 11.70 2.41 -10.32
CA GLU A 6 10.42 2.50 -11.04
C GLU A 6 10.46 3.63 -12.09
N GLY A 7 9.99 3.34 -13.30
CA GLY A 7 9.63 4.33 -14.32
C GLY A 7 8.12 4.54 -14.31
N LEU A 8 7.67 5.75 -13.99
CA LEU A 8 6.26 6.13 -13.93
C LEU A 8 5.95 7.19 -14.98
N VAL A 9 4.89 7.01 -15.75
CA VAL A 9 4.35 8.08 -16.59
C VAL A 9 2.95 8.45 -16.12
N LEU A 10 2.76 9.72 -15.77
CA LEU A 10 1.48 10.29 -15.38
C LEU A 10 0.77 10.79 -16.65
N LEU A 11 -0.41 10.24 -16.94
CA LEU A 11 -1.29 10.67 -18.03
C LEU A 11 -2.45 11.45 -17.42
N LEU A 12 -2.43 12.77 -17.57
CA LEU A 12 -3.37 13.68 -16.91
C LEU A 12 -4.31 14.32 -17.93
N ASP A 13 -5.60 14.10 -17.75
CA ASP A 13 -6.63 14.78 -18.53
C ASP A 13 -6.79 16.22 -18.05
N VAL A 14 -6.50 17.17 -18.95
CA VAL A 14 -6.66 18.60 -18.70
C VAL A 14 -7.79 19.21 -19.52
N GLY A 15 -8.68 18.37 -20.07
CA GLY A 15 -9.84 18.79 -20.83
C GLY A 15 -10.85 19.60 -19.99
N PRO A 16 -11.78 20.33 -20.65
CA PRO A 16 -12.74 21.22 -19.98
C PRO A 16 -13.54 20.58 -18.84
N SER A 17 -13.91 19.32 -18.98
CA SER A 17 -14.69 18.57 -18.00
C SER A 17 -13.90 18.25 -16.72
N MET A 18 -12.57 18.22 -16.79
CA MET A 18 -11.67 17.92 -15.67
C MET A 18 -11.23 19.17 -14.90
N HIS A 19 -11.54 20.38 -15.37
CA HIS A 19 -11.05 21.64 -14.78
C HIS A 19 -11.36 21.82 -13.30
N ARG A 20 -12.45 21.23 -12.81
CA ARG A 20 -12.85 21.28 -11.40
C ARG A 20 -11.95 20.44 -10.49
N ALA A 21 -11.45 19.32 -11.00
CA ALA A 21 -10.59 18.40 -10.25
C ALA A 21 -9.09 18.66 -10.48
N LEU A 22 -8.73 19.55 -11.40
CA LEU A 22 -7.32 19.80 -11.75
C LEU A 22 -6.47 20.23 -10.56
N GLN A 23 -7.01 21.03 -9.64
CA GLN A 23 -6.25 21.49 -8.47
C GLN A 23 -5.92 20.31 -7.55
N GLU A 24 -6.86 19.40 -7.35
CA GLU A 24 -6.66 18.20 -6.53
C GLU A 24 -5.74 17.21 -7.22
N ILE A 25 -5.84 17.04 -8.55
CA ILE A 25 -4.92 16.23 -9.34
C ILE A 25 -3.49 16.77 -9.21
N GLU A 26 -3.31 18.08 -9.34
CA GLU A 26 -2.02 18.75 -9.12
C GLU A 26 -1.48 18.47 -7.71
N ASN A 27 -2.30 18.63 -6.67
CA ASN A 27 -1.90 18.36 -5.29
C ASN A 27 -1.51 16.90 -5.07
N VAL A 28 -2.29 15.96 -5.60
CA VAL A 28 -2.11 14.51 -5.46
C VAL A 28 -0.83 14.06 -6.20
N CYS A 29 -0.63 14.50 -7.44
CA CYS A 29 0.55 14.17 -8.23
C CYS A 29 1.82 14.81 -7.64
N THR A 30 1.74 16.07 -7.18
CA THR A 30 2.84 16.76 -6.50
C THR A 30 3.23 16.02 -5.22
N THR A 31 2.25 15.57 -4.43
CA THR A 31 2.48 14.77 -3.22
C THR A 31 3.16 13.43 -3.55
N LEU A 32 2.74 12.75 -4.62
CA LEU A 32 3.40 11.53 -5.10
C LEU A 32 4.89 11.79 -5.43
N VAL A 33 5.18 12.86 -6.17
CA VAL A 33 6.56 13.23 -6.54
C VAL A 33 7.39 13.57 -5.30
N ARG A 34 6.86 14.33 -4.34
CA ARG A 34 7.54 14.62 -3.06
C ARG A 34 7.87 13.34 -2.28
N LYS A 35 6.93 12.39 -2.18
CA LYS A 35 7.22 11.10 -1.53
C LYS A 35 8.29 10.30 -2.28
N LYS A 36 8.31 10.36 -3.62
CA LYS A 36 9.40 9.75 -4.41
C LYS A 36 10.75 10.42 -4.13
N LEU A 37 10.83 11.74 -4.00
CA LEU A 37 12.06 12.44 -3.60
C LEU A 37 12.57 12.02 -2.21
N VAL A 38 11.66 11.70 -1.27
CA VAL A 38 12.04 11.25 0.07
C VAL A 38 12.47 9.78 0.08
N PHE A 39 11.69 8.88 -0.51
CA PHE A 39 11.88 7.43 -0.37
C PHE A 39 12.55 6.73 -1.55
N HIS A 40 12.45 7.29 -2.75
CA HIS A 40 12.78 6.64 -4.02
C HIS A 40 13.48 7.59 -5.01
N ARG A 41 14.55 8.25 -4.56
CA ARG A 41 15.31 9.25 -5.35
C ARG A 41 15.84 8.77 -6.70
N SER A 42 15.87 7.47 -6.94
CA SER A 42 16.33 6.89 -8.21
C SER A 42 15.22 6.63 -9.21
N ASP A 43 13.95 6.79 -8.81
CA ASP A 43 12.81 6.59 -9.70
C ASP A 43 12.82 7.63 -10.82
N GLU A 44 12.21 7.29 -11.94
CA GLU A 44 12.02 8.21 -13.06
C GLU A 44 10.54 8.48 -13.28
N VAL A 45 10.19 9.74 -13.52
CA VAL A 45 8.81 10.18 -13.75
C VAL A 45 8.74 10.98 -15.05
N GLY A 46 7.72 10.70 -15.85
CA GLY A 46 7.32 11.53 -17.00
C GLY A 46 5.89 12.04 -16.80
N VAL A 47 5.57 13.18 -17.42
CA VAL A 47 4.25 13.83 -17.34
C VAL A 47 3.72 14.11 -18.74
N VAL A 48 2.59 13.51 -19.06
CA VAL A 48 1.84 13.69 -20.31
C VAL A 48 0.49 14.28 -19.98
N LEU A 49 0.16 15.37 -20.67
CA LEU A 49 -1.13 16.04 -20.58
C LEU A 49 -1.92 15.76 -21.85
N PHE A 50 -3.22 15.49 -21.73
CA PHE A 50 -4.09 15.36 -22.90
C PHE A 50 -5.37 16.17 -22.73
N GLY A 51 -5.98 16.58 -23.85
CA GLY A 51 -7.02 17.63 -23.87
C GLY A 51 -6.45 19.06 -24.01
N THR A 52 -5.15 19.18 -24.31
CA THR A 52 -4.48 20.46 -24.54
C THR A 52 -4.81 21.05 -25.90
N LYS A 53 -4.74 22.38 -26.04
CA LYS A 53 -4.86 23.02 -27.36
C LYS A 53 -3.69 22.62 -28.27
N GLU A 54 -2.50 22.57 -27.71
CA GLU A 54 -1.26 22.24 -28.40
C GLU A 54 -1.04 20.74 -28.46
N THR A 55 -0.20 20.30 -29.39
CA THR A 55 0.25 18.91 -29.52
C THR A 55 1.77 18.91 -29.56
N HIS A 56 2.38 18.18 -28.65
CA HIS A 56 3.84 18.05 -28.59
C HIS A 56 4.20 16.68 -28.04
N ASN A 57 4.34 15.72 -28.93
CA ASN A 57 4.81 14.38 -28.64
C ASN A 57 5.54 13.84 -29.87
N ASP A 58 6.48 12.92 -29.69
CA ASP A 58 7.33 12.43 -30.78
C ASP A 58 6.53 11.69 -31.85
N LEU A 59 5.52 10.90 -31.45
CA LEU A 59 4.65 10.17 -32.38
C LEU A 59 3.89 11.11 -33.34
N ALA A 60 3.41 12.26 -32.85
CA ALA A 60 2.75 13.25 -33.68
C ALA A 60 3.71 13.90 -34.70
N ARG A 61 5.00 14.04 -34.36
CA ARG A 61 6.03 14.55 -35.30
C ARG A 61 6.44 13.51 -36.33
N GLU A 62 6.53 12.24 -35.93
CA GLU A 62 7.03 11.14 -36.77
C GLU A 62 5.96 10.59 -37.72
N LEU A 63 4.75 10.34 -37.20
CA LEU A 63 3.70 9.59 -37.91
C LEU A 63 2.52 10.47 -38.31
N GLY A 64 2.36 11.64 -37.67
CA GLY A 64 1.15 12.47 -37.79
C GLY A 64 -0.04 11.82 -37.06
N GLY A 65 -0.63 12.52 -36.09
CA GLY A 65 -1.68 11.95 -35.25
C GLY A 65 -1.55 12.43 -33.81
N TYR A 66 -2.16 11.68 -32.87
CA TYR A 66 -2.03 11.90 -31.41
C TYR A 66 -2.21 13.37 -31.01
N LYS A 67 -3.19 14.04 -31.63
CA LYS A 67 -3.45 15.47 -31.45
C LYS A 67 -4.05 15.71 -30.08
N HIS A 68 -3.72 16.88 -29.51
CA HIS A 68 -4.11 17.32 -28.16
C HIS A 68 -3.44 16.54 -27.04
N VAL A 69 -2.27 15.94 -27.32
CA VAL A 69 -1.41 15.28 -26.35
C VAL A 69 -0.06 16.02 -26.30
N LEU A 70 0.32 16.47 -25.10
CA LEU A 70 1.50 17.26 -24.78
C LEU A 70 2.35 16.51 -23.76
N VAL A 71 3.58 16.16 -24.11
CA VAL A 71 4.59 15.71 -23.16
C VAL A 71 5.15 16.96 -22.46
N LYS A 72 4.68 17.24 -21.24
CA LYS A 72 5.12 18.40 -20.45
C LYS A 72 6.49 18.14 -19.80
N HIS A 73 6.77 16.89 -19.45
CA HIS A 73 8.04 16.48 -18.86
C HIS A 73 8.44 15.08 -19.37
N ASP A 74 9.60 14.99 -20.01
CA ASP A 74 10.19 13.71 -20.43
C ASP A 74 10.56 12.84 -19.23
N ILE A 75 10.71 11.53 -19.45
CA ILE A 75 11.07 10.59 -18.37
C ILE A 75 12.49 10.91 -17.86
N LYS A 76 12.57 11.48 -16.66
CA LYS A 76 13.82 11.80 -15.96
C LYS A 76 13.77 11.38 -14.50
N VAL A 77 14.94 11.30 -13.88
CA VAL A 77 15.06 10.98 -12.45
C VAL A 77 14.37 12.06 -11.64
N VAL A 78 13.57 11.66 -10.66
CA VAL A 78 12.77 12.61 -9.88
C VAL A 78 13.65 13.67 -9.23
N ASP A 79 13.33 14.92 -9.53
CA ASP A 79 13.96 16.13 -9.02
C ASP A 79 12.90 17.23 -8.75
N GLU A 80 13.35 18.43 -8.39
CA GLU A 80 12.45 19.58 -8.22
C GLU A 80 11.83 20.03 -9.55
N GLU A 81 12.50 19.85 -10.70
CA GLU A 81 11.93 20.19 -12.02
C GLU A 81 10.69 19.33 -12.33
N THR A 82 10.72 18.05 -11.96
CA THR A 82 9.57 17.13 -12.07
C THR A 82 8.39 17.64 -11.25
N LYS A 83 8.65 18.19 -10.06
CA LYS A 83 7.63 18.77 -9.18
C LYS A 83 7.06 20.05 -9.81
N ASP A 84 7.92 20.94 -10.28
CA ASP A 84 7.52 22.20 -10.91
C ASP A 84 6.72 21.96 -12.20
N ALA A 85 6.98 20.86 -12.92
CA ALA A 85 6.19 20.44 -14.08
C ALA A 85 4.76 20.02 -13.72
N LEU A 86 4.50 19.59 -12.49
CA LEU A 86 3.15 19.27 -12.00
C LEU A 86 2.45 20.48 -11.39
N GLU A 87 3.20 21.49 -10.95
CA GLU A 87 2.62 22.76 -10.51
C GLU A 87 2.04 23.54 -11.70
N ASN A 88 0.92 24.23 -11.47
CA ASN A 88 0.18 25.03 -12.46
C ASN A 88 -0.15 24.24 -13.74
N LEU A 89 -0.93 23.16 -13.61
CA LEU A 89 -1.39 22.42 -14.80
C LEU A 89 -2.25 23.34 -15.71
N PRO A 90 -1.99 23.35 -17.03
CA PRO A 90 -2.74 24.20 -17.96
C PRO A 90 -4.19 23.73 -18.05
N ARG A 91 -5.12 24.67 -18.21
CA ARG A 91 -6.52 24.37 -18.54
C ARG A 91 -6.65 24.15 -20.04
N GLY A 92 -6.75 22.89 -20.44
CA GLY A 92 -6.98 22.49 -21.82
C GLY A 92 -8.33 22.94 -22.35
N THR A 93 -8.43 23.09 -23.66
CA THR A 93 -9.65 23.54 -24.36
C THR A 93 -10.19 22.51 -25.34
N ALA A 94 -9.51 21.37 -25.48
CA ALA A 94 -9.86 20.33 -26.45
C ALA A 94 -10.35 19.07 -25.73
N PRO A 95 -11.20 18.25 -26.36
CA PRO A 95 -11.54 16.93 -25.84
C PRO A 95 -10.29 16.05 -25.87
N GLY A 96 -10.01 15.39 -24.76
CA GLY A 96 -8.87 14.49 -24.59
C GLY A 96 -9.19 13.06 -25.02
N ASP A 97 -8.36 12.47 -25.88
CA ASP A 97 -8.43 11.04 -26.21
C ASP A 97 -7.45 10.27 -25.30
N PHE A 98 -7.99 9.47 -24.38
CA PHE A 98 -7.15 8.72 -23.44
C PHE A 98 -6.41 7.57 -24.11
N LEU A 99 -6.91 6.99 -25.22
CA LEU A 99 -6.18 5.93 -25.93
C LEU A 99 -4.92 6.51 -26.58
N ASP A 100 -5.03 7.68 -27.21
CA ASP A 100 -3.87 8.40 -27.73
C ASP A 100 -2.85 8.72 -26.63
N ALA A 101 -3.32 9.16 -25.46
CA ALA A 101 -2.45 9.43 -24.31
C ALA A 101 -1.76 8.16 -23.78
N ILE A 102 -2.48 7.02 -23.71
CA ILE A 102 -1.90 5.73 -23.31
C ILE A 102 -0.82 5.31 -24.30
N VAL A 103 -1.06 5.43 -25.61
CA VAL A 103 -0.09 5.06 -26.64
C VAL A 103 1.17 5.93 -26.56
N VAL A 104 1.01 7.26 -26.38
CA VAL A 104 2.15 8.17 -26.18
C VAL A 104 2.94 7.82 -24.91
N GLY A 105 2.26 7.57 -23.79
CA GLY A 105 2.93 7.15 -22.55
C GLY A 105 3.65 5.81 -22.66
N LEU A 106 3.05 4.86 -23.39
CA LEU A 106 3.63 3.55 -23.68
C LEU A 106 4.90 3.69 -24.54
N ASP A 107 4.86 4.50 -25.59
CA ASP A 107 6.02 4.80 -26.45
C ASP A 107 7.16 5.42 -25.64
N MET A 108 6.87 6.40 -24.77
CA MET A 108 7.88 7.01 -23.89
C MET A 108 8.56 5.96 -22.99
N LEU A 109 7.79 5.06 -22.38
CA LEU A 109 8.32 3.98 -21.54
C LEU A 109 9.17 2.99 -22.34
N ILE A 110 8.68 2.55 -23.51
CA ILE A 110 9.40 1.60 -24.37
C ILE A 110 10.70 2.23 -24.90
N LYS A 111 10.70 3.49 -25.34
CA LYS A 111 11.91 4.18 -25.80
C LYS A 111 12.95 4.35 -24.68
N ARG A 112 12.49 4.66 -23.46
CA ARG A 112 13.39 4.90 -22.31
C ARG A 112 13.96 3.61 -21.73
N PHE A 113 13.13 2.58 -21.56
CA PHE A 113 13.49 1.37 -20.82
C PHE A 113 13.70 0.15 -21.72
N GLY A 114 13.16 0.12 -22.94
CA GLY A 114 13.26 -1.02 -23.85
C GLY A 114 12.89 -2.34 -23.17
N ASP A 115 13.81 -3.31 -23.22
CA ASP A 115 13.68 -4.61 -22.55
C ASP A 115 14.33 -4.65 -21.15
N THR A 116 14.64 -3.49 -20.56
CA THR A 116 15.19 -3.46 -19.20
C THR A 116 14.15 -3.95 -18.20
N LYS A 117 14.62 -4.73 -17.21
CA LYS A 117 13.79 -5.25 -16.11
C LYS A 117 13.41 -4.18 -15.05
N ALA A 118 13.40 -2.91 -15.43
CA ALA A 118 12.90 -1.85 -14.56
C ALA A 118 11.39 -1.99 -14.41
N LYS A 119 10.85 -1.60 -13.26
CA LYS A 119 9.39 -1.61 -13.07
C LYS A 119 8.81 -0.43 -13.81
N GLN A 120 7.82 -0.67 -14.65
CA GLN A 120 7.21 0.35 -15.48
C GLN A 120 5.72 0.46 -15.16
N ARG A 121 5.24 1.69 -14.98
CA ARG A 121 3.85 1.95 -14.62
C ARG A 121 3.29 3.17 -15.34
N LEU A 122 2.09 3.03 -15.89
CA LEU A 122 1.26 4.10 -16.39
C LEU A 122 0.21 4.46 -15.33
N CYS A 123 -0.05 5.75 -15.15
CA CYS A 123 -1.13 6.22 -14.28
C CYS A 123 -2.01 7.19 -15.05
N LEU A 124 -3.20 6.72 -15.44
CA LEU A 124 -4.20 7.51 -16.16
C LEU A 124 -5.18 8.14 -15.17
N ILE A 125 -5.38 9.45 -15.27
CA ILE A 125 -6.41 10.18 -14.54
C ILE A 125 -7.29 10.92 -15.55
N THR A 126 -8.56 10.54 -15.65
CA THR A 126 -9.54 11.08 -16.62
C THR A 126 -10.95 10.96 -16.05
N ASP A 127 -11.91 11.66 -16.64
CA ASP A 127 -13.33 11.40 -16.40
C ASP A 127 -13.97 10.45 -17.42
N ALA A 128 -13.22 10.10 -18.47
CA ALA A 128 -13.63 9.24 -19.56
C ALA A 128 -14.95 9.69 -20.23
N GLN A 129 -15.22 11.01 -20.29
CA GLN A 129 -16.47 11.55 -20.85
C GLN A 129 -16.41 11.84 -22.36
N HIS A 130 -15.21 11.99 -22.92
CA HIS A 130 -15.03 12.43 -24.30
C HIS A 130 -15.04 11.27 -25.29
N LEU A 131 -15.50 11.55 -26.51
CA LEU A 131 -15.51 10.59 -27.61
C LEU A 131 -14.08 10.29 -28.06
N LEU A 132 -13.75 9.01 -28.11
CA LEU A 132 -12.48 8.51 -28.63
C LEU A 132 -12.48 8.50 -30.15
N ARG A 133 -11.30 8.72 -30.74
CA ARG A 133 -11.11 8.61 -32.18
C ARG A 133 -11.27 7.17 -32.61
N ASP A 134 -11.90 6.97 -33.77
CA ASP A 134 -11.95 5.65 -34.38
C ASP A 134 -10.56 5.30 -34.94
N PRO A 135 -10.07 4.06 -34.70
CA PRO A 135 -8.77 3.65 -35.21
C PRO A 135 -8.79 3.59 -36.74
N PRO A 136 -7.64 3.81 -37.41
CA PRO A 136 -7.56 3.72 -38.87
C PRO A 136 -7.93 2.35 -39.44
N GLN A 137 -7.72 1.29 -38.64
CA GLN A 137 -8.02 -0.10 -38.97
C GLN A 137 -8.49 -0.83 -37.70
N GLY A 138 -9.47 -1.73 -37.86
CA GLY A 138 -10.04 -2.51 -36.76
C GLY A 138 -11.07 -1.75 -35.93
N THR A 139 -11.42 -2.31 -34.77
CA THR A 139 -12.29 -1.71 -33.76
C THR A 139 -11.47 -1.09 -32.63
N LYS A 140 -12.08 -0.23 -31.81
CA LYS A 140 -11.43 0.30 -30.59
C LYS A 140 -11.03 -0.82 -29.63
N GLU A 141 -11.80 -1.91 -29.60
CA GLU A 141 -11.49 -3.10 -28.80
C GLU A 141 -10.21 -3.80 -29.29
N ASP A 142 -10.02 -3.91 -30.61
CA ASP A 142 -8.79 -4.46 -31.21
C ASP A 142 -7.56 -3.59 -30.88
N GLN A 143 -7.75 -2.27 -30.84
CA GLN A 143 -6.71 -1.34 -30.41
C GLN A 143 -6.34 -1.54 -28.94
N VAL A 144 -7.35 -1.68 -28.06
CA VAL A 144 -7.14 -1.99 -26.63
C VAL A 144 -6.40 -3.32 -26.47
N ASP A 145 -6.77 -4.35 -27.22
CA ASP A 145 -6.08 -5.64 -27.22
C ASP A 145 -4.61 -5.52 -27.62
N THR A 146 -4.34 -4.77 -28.69
CA THR A 146 -2.97 -4.54 -29.15
C THR A 146 -2.14 -3.80 -28.10
N ILE A 147 -2.70 -2.77 -27.46
CA ILE A 147 -2.03 -2.02 -26.38
C ILE A 147 -1.80 -2.93 -25.17
N ALA A 148 -2.81 -3.71 -24.76
CA ALA A 148 -2.73 -4.64 -23.64
C ALA A 148 -1.64 -5.71 -23.85
N ASP A 149 -1.49 -6.22 -25.07
CA ASP A 149 -0.46 -7.19 -25.42
C ASP A 149 0.95 -6.57 -25.40
N GLN A 150 1.11 -5.33 -25.88
CA GLN A 150 2.38 -4.60 -25.75
C GLN A 150 2.73 -4.35 -24.28
N MET A 151 1.76 -3.93 -23.46
CA MET A 151 1.96 -3.73 -22.03
C MET A 151 2.41 -5.03 -21.34
N LYS A 152 1.77 -6.16 -21.64
CA LYS A 152 2.18 -7.48 -21.13
C LYS A 152 3.59 -7.86 -21.56
N LYS A 153 3.91 -7.65 -22.84
CA LYS A 153 5.22 -7.97 -23.41
C LYS A 153 6.34 -7.22 -22.70
N HIS A 154 6.11 -5.96 -22.33
CA HIS A 154 7.08 -5.10 -21.66
C HIS A 154 6.93 -5.05 -20.13
N ASP A 155 6.08 -5.89 -19.52
CA ASP A 155 5.76 -5.92 -18.07
C ASP A 155 5.35 -4.54 -17.50
N ILE A 156 4.59 -3.78 -18.29
CA ILE A 156 4.07 -2.45 -17.92
C ILE A 156 2.71 -2.61 -17.26
N LYS A 157 2.58 -2.03 -16.06
CA LYS A 157 1.30 -1.99 -15.32
C LYS A 157 0.58 -0.67 -15.53
N MET A 158 -0.74 -0.66 -15.40
CA MET A 158 -1.52 0.58 -15.50
C MET A 158 -2.47 0.74 -14.31
N ASP A 159 -2.46 1.91 -13.71
CA ASP A 159 -3.51 2.36 -12.80
C ASP A 159 -4.37 3.38 -13.54
N CYS A 160 -5.67 3.15 -13.62
CA CYS A 160 -6.64 4.06 -14.21
C CYS A 160 -7.58 4.56 -13.12
N ILE A 161 -7.62 5.88 -12.96
CA ILE A 161 -8.47 6.58 -12.01
C ILE A 161 -9.49 7.37 -12.82
N VAL A 162 -10.75 6.94 -12.71
CA VAL A 162 -11.88 7.56 -13.42
C VAL A 162 -12.62 8.48 -12.45
N PHE A 163 -12.52 9.79 -12.66
CA PHE A 163 -13.17 10.81 -11.83
C PHE A 163 -14.54 11.19 -12.40
N ARG A 164 -15.62 10.98 -11.64
CA ARG A 164 -16.99 11.30 -12.07
C ARG A 164 -17.81 11.86 -10.92
N GLU A 165 -18.10 13.16 -10.97
CA GLU A 165 -18.94 13.82 -9.96
C GLU A 165 -20.31 13.12 -9.82
N ALA A 166 -20.81 13.07 -8.58
CA ALA A 166 -22.15 12.58 -8.31
C ALA A 166 -23.18 13.46 -9.04
N GLY A 167 -23.94 12.86 -9.97
CA GLY A 167 -24.97 13.55 -10.75
C GLY A 167 -24.67 13.73 -12.24
N VAL A 168 -23.48 13.33 -12.72
CA VAL A 168 -23.21 13.25 -14.17
C VAL A 168 -24.12 12.18 -14.80
N GLN A 169 -24.92 12.58 -15.78
CA GLN A 169 -25.77 11.64 -16.51
C GLN A 169 -24.91 10.72 -17.38
N HIS A 170 -25.04 9.41 -17.16
CA HIS A 170 -24.40 8.42 -18.02
C HIS A 170 -24.92 8.53 -19.45
N ASN A 171 -24.00 8.57 -20.39
CA ASN A 171 -24.29 8.55 -21.81
C ASN A 171 -23.62 7.33 -22.46
N SER A 172 -24.02 7.01 -23.69
CA SER A 172 -23.49 5.85 -24.41
C SER A 172 -21.97 5.90 -24.65
N VAL A 173 -21.39 7.10 -24.70
CA VAL A 173 -19.94 7.29 -24.88
C VAL A 173 -19.19 6.91 -23.59
N MET A 174 -19.71 7.29 -22.43
CA MET A 174 -19.16 6.90 -21.13
C MET A 174 -19.27 5.39 -20.93
N ASP A 175 -20.39 4.78 -21.32
CA ASP A 175 -20.56 3.32 -21.28
C ASP A 175 -19.56 2.59 -22.16
N GLU A 176 -19.32 3.09 -23.38
CA GLU A 176 -18.31 2.55 -24.31
C GLU A 176 -16.91 2.68 -23.72
N ASN A 177 -16.56 3.88 -23.24
CA ASN A 177 -15.25 4.15 -22.64
C ASN A 177 -14.99 3.30 -21.39
N ASP A 178 -15.98 3.11 -20.53
CA ASP A 178 -15.87 2.24 -19.37
C ASP A 178 -15.63 0.80 -19.79
N ARG A 179 -16.38 0.30 -20.78
CA ARG A 179 -16.17 -1.05 -21.32
C ARG A 179 -14.73 -1.22 -21.82
N LEU A 180 -14.18 -0.23 -22.52
CA LEU A 180 -12.79 -0.26 -22.99
C LEU A 180 -11.79 -0.24 -21.83
N LEU A 181 -12.01 0.57 -20.79
CA LEU A 181 -11.16 0.61 -19.59
C LEU A 181 -11.23 -0.70 -18.77
N TYR A 182 -12.41 -1.29 -18.64
CA TYR A 182 -12.58 -2.60 -18.01
C TYR A 182 -12.00 -3.73 -18.88
N HIS A 183 -12.03 -3.58 -20.21
CA HIS A 183 -11.37 -4.52 -21.12
C HIS A 183 -9.85 -4.54 -20.90
N PHE A 184 -9.23 -3.37 -20.67
CA PHE A 184 -7.84 -3.31 -20.22
C PHE A 184 -7.62 -4.07 -18.90
N ARG A 185 -8.54 -4.01 -17.93
CA ARG A 185 -8.43 -4.74 -16.65
C ARG A 185 -8.44 -6.25 -16.83
N ASP A 186 -9.29 -6.77 -17.70
CA ASP A 186 -9.43 -8.22 -17.91
C ASP A 186 -8.29 -8.78 -18.78
N ARG A 187 -7.82 -7.99 -19.75
CA ARG A 187 -6.77 -8.39 -20.69
C ARG A 187 -5.37 -8.02 -20.23
N SER A 188 -5.16 -7.04 -19.35
CA SER A 188 -3.83 -6.59 -18.91
C SER A 188 -3.71 -6.53 -17.39
N VAL A 189 -2.53 -6.13 -16.87
CA VAL A 189 -2.34 -5.83 -15.44
C VAL A 189 -2.78 -4.39 -15.16
N ALA A 190 -4.03 -4.06 -15.52
CA ALA A 190 -4.62 -2.75 -15.27
C ALA A 190 -5.55 -2.78 -14.06
N LYS A 191 -5.48 -1.74 -13.21
CA LYS A 191 -6.40 -1.51 -12.11
C LYS A 191 -7.25 -0.29 -12.45
N VAL A 192 -8.56 -0.45 -12.53
CA VAL A 192 -9.51 0.65 -12.71
C VAL A 192 -10.15 0.98 -11.37
N VAL A 193 -10.13 2.25 -10.98
CA VAL A 193 -10.77 2.78 -9.77
C VAL A 193 -11.61 3.98 -10.16
N GLN A 194 -12.90 3.92 -9.87
CA GLN A 194 -13.79 5.06 -10.03
C GLN A 194 -13.85 5.87 -8.72
N VAL A 195 -13.79 7.19 -8.84
CA VAL A 195 -13.90 8.13 -7.73
C VAL A 195 -14.94 9.20 -8.05
N ASP A 196 -15.68 9.62 -7.03
CA ASP A 196 -16.81 10.54 -7.14
C ASP A 196 -16.54 11.92 -6.55
N THR A 197 -15.52 12.00 -5.70
CA THR A 197 -15.12 13.21 -4.97
C THR A 197 -13.65 13.51 -5.22
N PRO A 198 -13.26 14.79 -5.33
CA PRO A 198 -11.86 15.15 -5.54
C PRO A 198 -10.93 14.66 -4.41
N THR A 199 -11.45 14.58 -3.18
CA THR A 199 -10.70 14.05 -2.03
C THR A 199 -10.43 12.55 -2.14
N ALA A 200 -11.31 11.77 -2.78
CA ALA A 200 -11.08 10.34 -3.02
C ALA A 200 -9.92 10.07 -4.00
N LEU A 201 -9.48 11.06 -4.77
CA LEU A 201 -8.28 10.95 -5.63
C LEU A 201 -7.01 10.65 -4.81
N LEU A 202 -6.89 11.19 -3.59
CA LEU A 202 -5.79 10.92 -2.67
C LEU A 202 -5.68 9.42 -2.32
N GLY A 203 -6.83 8.74 -2.28
CA GLY A 203 -6.94 7.32 -2.01
C GLY A 203 -6.77 6.41 -3.21
N ALA A 204 -7.30 6.86 -4.35
CA ALA A 204 -7.19 6.13 -5.60
C ALA A 204 -5.75 6.07 -6.10
N LEU A 205 -5.01 7.18 -5.98
CA LEU A 205 -3.59 7.21 -6.32
C LEU A 205 -2.73 6.79 -5.12
N LYS A 206 -2.16 5.60 -5.18
CA LYS A 206 -1.15 5.19 -4.19
C LYS A 206 0.12 6.00 -4.36
N THR A 207 0.29 7.01 -3.51
CA THR A 207 1.44 7.92 -3.49
C THR A 207 2.74 7.25 -3.02
N ARG A 208 2.64 6.10 -2.32
CA ARG A 208 3.77 5.25 -1.93
C ARG A 208 3.45 3.78 -2.20
N ASN A 209 4.31 3.13 -2.99
CA ASN A 209 4.22 1.69 -3.25
C ASN A 209 5.42 0.97 -2.65
N VAL A 210 5.16 0.14 -1.64
CA VAL A 210 6.18 -0.73 -1.03
C VAL A 210 6.06 -2.11 -1.64
N LEU A 211 7.18 -2.64 -2.12
CA LEU A 211 7.20 -3.98 -2.68
C LEU A 211 6.94 -5.01 -1.58
N PRO A 212 6.03 -5.97 -1.81
CA PRO A 212 5.76 -7.00 -0.84
C PRO A 212 7.01 -7.89 -0.71
N VAL A 213 7.57 -7.94 0.50
CA VAL A 213 8.68 -8.83 0.83
C VAL A 213 8.13 -10.07 1.51
N THR A 214 8.57 -11.24 1.05
CA THR A 214 8.18 -12.51 1.66
C THR A 214 8.75 -12.61 3.08
N ILE A 215 7.89 -12.85 4.06
CA ILE A 215 8.30 -13.17 5.44
C ILE A 215 8.79 -14.62 5.55
N PHE A 216 8.25 -15.50 4.71
CA PHE A 216 8.57 -16.92 4.68
C PHE A 216 8.37 -17.49 3.29
N ARG A 217 9.25 -18.42 2.92
CA ARG A 217 9.15 -19.29 1.75
C ARG A 217 9.50 -20.69 2.22
N GLY A 218 8.61 -21.64 1.97
CA GLY A 218 8.80 -23.01 2.39
C GLY A 218 7.50 -23.79 2.34
N ASP A 219 7.48 -24.87 3.10
CA ASP A 219 6.36 -25.81 3.09
C ASP A 219 5.42 -25.52 4.28
N LEU A 220 4.12 -25.49 4.01
CA LEU A 220 3.05 -25.65 4.99
C LEU A 220 2.87 -27.15 5.22
N GLU A 221 3.29 -27.62 6.39
CA GLU A 221 3.18 -29.02 6.78
C GLU A 221 1.81 -29.27 7.38
N VAL A 222 0.93 -29.92 6.62
CA VAL A 222 -0.38 -30.36 7.09
C VAL A 222 -0.25 -31.65 7.90
N ASN A 223 0.64 -32.54 7.46
CA ASN A 223 1.14 -33.67 8.24
C ASN A 223 2.58 -34.01 7.79
N SER A 224 3.22 -35.02 8.39
CA SER A 224 4.62 -35.40 8.09
C SER A 224 4.87 -35.79 6.62
N THR A 225 3.83 -36.21 5.89
CA THR A 225 3.89 -36.66 4.49
C THR A 225 3.31 -35.65 3.50
N PHE A 226 2.37 -34.80 3.94
CA PHE A 226 1.62 -33.88 3.11
C PHE A 226 2.05 -32.44 3.40
N LYS A 227 2.77 -31.89 2.43
CA LYS A 227 3.41 -30.57 2.49
C LYS A 227 3.01 -29.74 1.28
N ILE A 228 2.61 -28.49 1.50
CA ILE A 228 2.18 -27.57 0.44
C ILE A 228 3.17 -26.41 0.35
N LYS A 229 3.72 -26.13 -0.83
CA LYS A 229 4.64 -24.99 -1.01
C LYS A 229 3.89 -23.66 -0.96
N VAL A 230 4.23 -22.84 0.02
CA VAL A 230 3.58 -21.56 0.27
C VAL A 230 4.57 -20.45 0.51
N TRP A 231 4.22 -19.26 0.08
CA TRP A 231 4.92 -18.02 0.40
C TRP A 231 4.02 -17.17 1.28
N ALA A 232 4.59 -16.57 2.33
CA ALA A 232 3.87 -15.65 3.18
C ALA A 232 4.38 -14.23 2.97
N TYR A 233 3.46 -13.27 2.92
CA TYR A 233 3.70 -11.84 2.74
C TYR A 233 3.02 -11.07 3.85
N LYS A 234 3.53 -9.88 4.19
CA LYS A 234 2.77 -8.94 5.01
C LYS A 234 1.63 -8.34 4.17
N LYS A 235 0.39 -8.45 4.64
CA LYS A 235 -0.78 -7.80 4.01
C LYS A 235 -0.93 -6.38 4.54
N THR A 236 -0.81 -6.21 5.86
CA THR A 236 -0.86 -4.92 6.52
C THR A 236 0.46 -4.65 7.24
N SER A 237 0.81 -3.39 7.38
CA SER A 237 1.93 -2.93 8.21
C SER A 237 1.67 -1.48 8.53
N GLU A 238 1.95 -1.08 9.78
CA GLU A 238 1.97 0.32 10.16
C GLU A 238 3.03 1.07 9.33
N GLU A 239 2.63 2.17 8.69
CA GLU A 239 3.54 3.08 8.03
C GLU A 239 4.15 4.04 9.06
N LYS A 240 5.48 3.98 9.21
CA LYS A 240 6.22 4.80 10.15
C LYS A 240 6.91 5.96 9.45
N PHE A 241 7.07 7.06 10.18
CA PHE A 241 7.87 8.20 9.77
C PHE A 241 9.32 7.80 9.49
N PRO A 242 10.00 8.48 8.53
CA PRO A 242 11.45 8.37 8.39
C PRO A 242 12.15 8.68 9.72
N THR A 243 13.23 7.96 10.03
CA THR A 243 14.02 8.26 11.23
C THR A 243 14.78 9.56 11.03
N LEU A 244 14.49 10.56 11.87
CA LEU A 244 15.23 11.81 11.91
C LEU A 244 16.58 11.61 12.60
N LYS A 245 17.64 12.18 12.03
CA LYS A 245 18.98 12.20 12.62
C LYS A 245 19.24 13.54 13.29
N LYS A 246 19.98 13.54 14.41
CA LYS A 246 20.43 14.78 15.06
C LYS A 246 21.49 15.46 14.20
N TYR A 247 21.26 16.73 13.89
CA TYR A 247 22.16 17.59 13.12
C TYR A 247 22.77 18.64 14.05
N SER A 248 24.06 18.95 13.88
CA SER A 248 24.76 20.00 14.64
C SER A 248 25.16 21.17 13.74
N ASP A 249 24.68 22.36 14.10
CA ASP A 249 25.03 23.62 13.43
C ASP A 249 26.45 24.12 13.78
N LYS A 250 27.13 23.46 14.73
CA LYS A 250 28.46 23.85 15.22
C LYS A 250 29.62 23.29 14.39
N ALA A 251 29.37 22.38 13.45
CA ALA A 251 30.41 21.90 12.56
C ALA A 251 30.67 22.95 11.47
N PRO A 252 31.94 23.26 11.14
CA PRO A 252 32.28 24.33 10.22
C PRO A 252 31.72 24.03 8.82
N PRO A 253 31.00 24.98 8.19
CA PRO A 253 30.33 24.77 6.89
C PRO A 253 31.29 24.57 5.72
N SER A 254 32.61 24.73 5.94
CA SER A 254 33.65 24.68 4.92
C SER A 254 34.26 23.30 4.68
N ASP A 255 33.92 22.28 5.49
CA ASP A 255 34.49 20.94 5.34
C ASP A 255 33.51 19.99 4.63
N GLN A 256 33.81 19.67 3.36
CA GLN A 256 32.97 18.81 2.50
C GLN A 256 32.83 17.37 3.04
N PHE A 257 33.64 16.97 4.03
CA PHE A 257 33.58 15.65 4.65
C PHE A 257 32.97 15.65 6.05
N ALA A 258 32.59 16.80 6.60
CA ALA A 258 31.93 16.89 7.89
C ALA A 258 30.51 16.32 7.80
N SER A 259 30.26 15.17 8.43
CA SER A 259 28.95 14.50 8.39
C SER A 259 27.82 15.26 9.10
N HIS A 260 28.13 16.31 9.88
CA HIS A 260 27.22 17.02 10.79
C HIS A 260 26.40 16.12 11.74
N GLU A 261 26.69 14.81 11.78
CA GLU A 261 25.96 13.79 12.51
C GLU A 261 26.45 13.74 13.97
N VAL A 262 25.52 13.92 14.90
CA VAL A 262 25.84 13.86 16.33
C VAL A 262 25.96 12.40 16.77
N LYS A 263 27.15 12.00 17.21
CA LYS A 263 27.37 10.70 17.88
C LYS A 263 27.14 10.86 19.38
N VAL A 264 26.44 9.89 19.98
CA VAL A 264 26.14 9.85 21.42
C VAL A 264 26.85 8.63 21.99
N ASP A 265 27.76 8.86 22.92
CA ASP A 265 28.44 7.81 23.68
C ASP A 265 27.88 7.77 25.10
N TYR A 266 27.69 6.55 25.62
CA TYR A 266 27.11 6.30 26.94
C TYR A 266 28.18 5.72 27.88
N GLU A 267 28.36 6.37 29.03
CA GLU A 267 29.18 5.87 30.13
C GLU A 267 28.29 5.28 31.23
N TYR A 268 28.66 4.10 31.73
CA TYR A 268 27.95 3.44 32.82
C TYR A 268 28.82 3.52 34.07
N LYS A 269 28.27 4.09 35.14
CA LYS A 269 28.95 4.33 36.41
C LYS A 269 28.41 3.41 37.50
N SER A 270 29.24 3.09 38.48
CA SER A 270 28.83 2.30 39.65
C SER A 270 27.83 3.08 40.50
N ILE A 271 26.83 2.38 41.05
CA ILE A 271 25.87 2.98 41.99
C ILE A 271 26.56 3.27 43.34
N LEU A 272 27.52 2.43 43.74
CA LEU A 272 28.27 2.58 44.99
C LEU A 272 29.36 3.66 44.89
N GLU A 273 29.95 3.81 43.70
CA GLU A 273 31.03 4.77 43.42
C GLU A 273 30.73 5.53 42.12
N PRO A 274 30.01 6.66 42.19
CA PRO A 274 29.54 7.40 41.01
C PRO A 274 30.66 7.98 40.12
N ASP A 275 31.89 8.10 40.63
CA ASP A 275 33.03 8.60 39.87
C ASP A 275 33.73 7.49 39.06
N THR A 276 33.44 6.22 39.36
CA THR A 276 34.07 5.07 38.72
C THR A 276 33.25 4.61 37.52
N VAL A 277 33.82 4.74 36.31
CA VAL A 277 33.25 4.19 35.06
C VAL A 277 33.54 2.70 35.00
N VAL A 278 32.49 1.90 34.82
CA VAL A 278 32.58 0.43 34.74
C VAL A 278 32.86 0.02 33.29
N PRO A 279 33.96 -0.68 32.97
CA PRO A 279 34.25 -1.14 31.61
C PRO A 279 33.22 -2.15 31.05
N PRO A 280 32.97 -2.20 29.73
CA PRO A 280 31.98 -3.11 29.14
C PRO A 280 32.18 -4.60 29.43
N ASP A 281 33.42 -5.05 29.58
CA ASP A 281 33.83 -6.43 29.89
C ASP A 281 33.49 -6.86 31.32
N GLN A 282 33.36 -5.90 32.24
CA GLN A 282 32.95 -6.15 33.63
C GLN A 282 31.43 -6.11 33.81
N ARG A 283 30.67 -5.83 32.75
CA ARG A 283 29.21 -5.69 32.80
C ARG A 283 28.55 -7.02 32.44
N ILE A 284 27.67 -7.48 33.32
CA ILE A 284 26.81 -8.65 33.09
C ILE A 284 25.34 -8.21 33.15
N LYS A 285 24.49 -8.83 32.32
CA LYS A 285 23.06 -8.53 32.33
C LYS A 285 22.40 -9.19 33.53
N GLY A 286 21.74 -8.39 34.36
CA GLY A 286 20.89 -8.87 35.44
C GLY A 286 19.43 -8.94 34.97
N TYR A 287 18.76 -10.05 35.26
CA TYR A 287 17.33 -10.23 35.02
C TYR A 287 16.61 -10.28 36.36
N LEU A 288 15.47 -9.60 36.45
CA LEU A 288 14.64 -9.63 37.65
C LEU A 288 13.85 -10.93 37.70
N TYR A 289 13.99 -11.67 38.81
CA TYR A 289 13.17 -12.83 39.12
C TYR A 289 12.51 -12.60 40.48
N GLY A 290 11.31 -12.04 40.45
CA GLY A 290 10.66 -11.46 41.63
C GLY A 290 11.50 -10.31 42.20
N PRO A 291 11.83 -10.29 43.51
CA PRO A 291 12.64 -9.24 44.12
C PRO A 291 14.16 -9.40 43.88
N GLN A 292 14.61 -10.55 43.35
CA GLN A 292 16.04 -10.86 43.19
C GLN A 292 16.54 -10.49 41.79
N VAL A 293 17.76 -9.98 41.71
CA VAL A 293 18.48 -9.78 40.44
C VAL A 293 19.36 -11.00 40.19
N VAL A 294 19.07 -11.74 39.14
CA VAL A 294 19.86 -12.91 38.71
C VAL A 294 20.79 -12.48 37.57
N PRO A 295 22.11 -12.42 37.79
CA PRO A 295 23.06 -12.17 36.72
C PRO A 295 23.17 -13.40 35.81
N ILE A 296 23.02 -13.22 34.50
CA ILE A 296 23.24 -14.28 33.52
C ILE A 296 24.16 -13.77 32.43
N SER A 297 25.26 -14.50 32.19
CA SER A 297 26.21 -14.15 31.13
C SER A 297 25.62 -14.40 29.75
N SER A 298 26.16 -13.71 28.73
CA SER A 298 25.72 -13.90 27.34
C SER A 298 25.91 -15.35 26.84
N ALA A 299 26.93 -16.05 27.34
CA ALA A 299 27.23 -17.43 26.97
C ALA A 299 26.23 -18.42 27.58
N GLU A 300 25.93 -18.29 28.87
CA GLU A 300 24.91 -19.10 29.54
C GLU A 300 23.53 -18.87 28.92
N TRP A 301 23.19 -17.61 28.64
CA TRP A 301 21.92 -17.26 28.02
C TRP A 301 21.73 -17.94 26.65
N GLU A 302 22.77 -17.94 25.80
CA GLU A 302 22.70 -18.57 24.48
C GLU A 302 22.67 -20.12 24.54
N ALA A 303 23.16 -20.71 25.63
CA ALA A 303 23.08 -22.15 25.87
C ALA A 303 21.68 -22.59 26.30
N VAL A 304 21.01 -21.83 27.17
CA VAL A 304 19.66 -22.17 27.69
C VAL A 304 18.52 -21.71 26.79
N LYS A 305 18.80 -20.85 25.82
CA LYS A 305 17.79 -20.29 24.93
C LYS A 305 17.10 -21.37 24.11
N PHE A 306 15.77 -21.34 24.10
CA PHE A 306 14.95 -22.20 23.25
C PHE A 306 15.25 -21.92 21.76
N LYS A 307 15.56 -22.98 21.00
CA LYS A 307 15.91 -22.92 19.57
C LYS A 307 14.85 -23.66 18.74
N PRO A 308 13.79 -22.98 18.28
CA PRO A 308 12.75 -23.64 17.51
C PRO A 308 13.19 -23.93 16.08
N GLU A 309 12.72 -25.07 15.56
CA GLU A 309 12.86 -25.40 14.14
C GLU A 309 12.02 -24.46 13.27
N LYS A 310 12.64 -23.93 12.20
CA LYS A 310 11.98 -23.13 11.16
C LYS A 310 10.94 -23.98 10.45
N GLY A 311 9.72 -23.47 10.31
CA GLY A 311 8.67 -24.16 9.56
C GLY A 311 7.29 -23.62 9.90
N VAL A 312 6.33 -23.96 9.04
CA VAL A 312 4.91 -23.69 9.26
C VAL A 312 4.21 -25.03 9.37
N LYS A 313 3.69 -25.34 10.57
CA LYS A 313 3.07 -26.64 10.88
C LYS A 313 1.62 -26.42 11.27
N LEU A 314 0.70 -27.17 10.66
CA LEU A 314 -0.70 -27.24 11.06
C LEU A 314 -0.81 -27.99 12.38
N LEU A 315 -1.54 -27.42 13.33
CA LEU A 315 -1.83 -28.06 14.61
C LEU A 315 -3.23 -28.67 14.62
N GLY A 316 -4.19 -28.02 13.96
CA GLY A 316 -5.56 -28.51 13.85
C GLY A 316 -6.49 -27.51 13.20
N PHE A 317 -7.75 -27.91 13.07
CA PHE A 317 -8.84 -27.04 12.60
C PHE A 317 -9.79 -26.74 13.76
N ALA A 318 -10.33 -25.53 13.78
CA ALA A 318 -11.29 -25.06 14.76
C ALA A 318 -12.48 -24.41 14.06
N ASP A 319 -13.61 -24.30 14.77
CA ASP A 319 -14.77 -23.54 14.26
C ASP A 319 -14.43 -22.06 14.15
N ARG A 320 -14.90 -21.39 13.08
CA ARG A 320 -14.66 -19.96 12.90
C ARG A 320 -15.20 -19.12 14.07
N SER A 321 -16.28 -19.55 14.70
CA SER A 321 -16.87 -18.90 15.88
C SER A 321 -16.02 -19.02 17.14
N SER A 322 -15.15 -20.04 17.24
CA SER A 322 -14.28 -20.25 18.41
C SER A 322 -13.11 -19.28 18.49
N VAL A 323 -12.79 -18.58 17.39
CA VAL A 323 -11.69 -17.64 17.31
C VAL A 323 -12.23 -16.25 16.96
N PRO A 324 -12.71 -15.48 17.96
CA PRO A 324 -13.23 -14.13 17.72
C PRO A 324 -12.12 -13.19 17.23
N ARG A 325 -12.53 -12.19 16.42
CA ARG A 325 -11.62 -11.16 15.88
C ARG A 325 -10.85 -10.40 16.98
N SER A 326 -11.43 -10.26 18.17
CA SER A 326 -10.79 -9.60 19.32
C SER A 326 -9.50 -10.29 19.79
N TYR A 327 -9.29 -11.56 19.44
CA TYR A 327 -8.06 -12.27 19.76
C TYR A 327 -6.92 -12.01 18.77
N PHE A 328 -7.16 -11.31 17.66
CA PHE A 328 -6.12 -11.10 16.67
C PHE A 328 -5.08 -10.09 17.20
N MET A 329 -3.82 -10.51 17.20
CA MET A 329 -2.68 -9.68 17.55
C MET A 329 -1.84 -9.37 16.30
N LYS A 330 -1.14 -8.24 16.34
CA LYS A 330 -0.16 -7.79 15.34
C LYS A 330 -0.76 -7.63 13.92
N ASP A 331 0.14 -7.41 12.97
CA ASP A 331 -0.18 -7.27 11.54
C ASP A 331 -0.69 -8.57 10.92
N VAL A 332 -1.51 -8.44 9.87
CA VAL A 332 -2.03 -9.56 9.08
C VAL A 332 -1.01 -9.98 8.04
N ASN A 333 -0.80 -11.30 7.91
CA ASN A 333 0.00 -11.89 6.85
C ASN A 333 -0.91 -12.59 5.83
N SER A 334 -0.51 -12.58 4.56
CA SER A 334 -1.18 -13.32 3.50
C SER A 334 -0.32 -14.50 3.07
N PHE A 335 -0.89 -15.70 3.12
CA PHE A 335 -0.29 -16.91 2.59
C PHE A 335 -0.82 -17.15 1.18
N VAL A 336 0.09 -17.27 0.24
CA VAL A 336 -0.22 -17.55 -1.17
C VAL A 336 0.51 -18.84 -1.59
N PRO A 337 -0.03 -19.60 -2.55
CA PRO A 337 0.70 -20.72 -3.12
C PRO A 337 1.99 -20.22 -3.77
N GLU A 338 3.01 -21.08 -3.83
CA GLU A 338 4.24 -20.77 -4.55
C GLU A 338 3.94 -20.36 -6.00
N PRO A 339 4.33 -19.14 -6.44
CA PRO A 339 4.06 -18.67 -7.79
C PRO A 339 4.68 -19.60 -8.85
N GLY A 340 3.88 -19.98 -9.85
CA GLY A 340 4.30 -20.90 -10.91
C GLY A 340 4.13 -22.39 -10.57
N ASN A 341 3.81 -22.75 -9.32
CA ASN A 341 3.59 -24.13 -8.92
C ASN A 341 2.10 -24.50 -8.96
N THR A 342 1.68 -25.12 -10.07
CA THR A 342 0.27 -25.50 -10.30
C THR A 342 -0.28 -26.45 -9.23
N LYS A 343 0.54 -27.41 -8.75
CA LYS A 343 0.13 -28.34 -7.69
C LYS A 343 -0.14 -27.61 -6.38
N ALA A 344 0.72 -26.65 -6.01
CA ALA A 344 0.52 -25.84 -4.81
C ALA A 344 -0.71 -24.95 -4.92
N ILE A 345 -0.96 -24.35 -6.08
CA ILE A 345 -2.15 -23.52 -6.35
C ILE A 345 -3.43 -24.33 -6.13
N VAL A 346 -3.53 -25.51 -6.75
CA VAL A 346 -4.70 -26.39 -6.62
C VAL A 346 -4.89 -26.83 -5.17
N ALA A 347 -3.81 -27.22 -4.48
CA ALA A 347 -3.89 -27.66 -3.08
C ALA A 347 -4.36 -26.54 -2.14
N VAL A 348 -3.83 -25.33 -2.30
CA VAL A 348 -4.25 -24.16 -1.50
C VAL A 348 -5.71 -23.81 -1.77
N SER A 349 -6.13 -23.74 -3.04
CA SER A 349 -7.52 -23.45 -3.39
C SER A 349 -8.50 -24.51 -2.88
N ALA A 350 -8.17 -25.79 -3.02
CA ALA A 350 -9.00 -26.87 -2.51
C ALA A 350 -9.17 -26.79 -0.99
N LEU A 351 -8.07 -26.54 -0.27
CA LEU A 351 -8.10 -26.38 1.19
C LEU A 351 -8.89 -25.13 1.62
N ALA A 352 -8.67 -23.98 0.97
CA ALA A 352 -9.36 -22.74 1.30
C ALA A 352 -10.87 -22.83 1.12
N ARG A 353 -11.32 -23.43 0.02
CA ARG A 353 -12.75 -23.63 -0.26
C ARG A 353 -13.38 -24.63 0.71
N ALA A 354 -12.73 -25.76 0.96
CA ALA A 354 -13.23 -26.74 1.95
C ALA A 354 -13.35 -26.12 3.35
N MET A 355 -12.38 -25.30 3.78
CA MET A 355 -12.45 -24.57 5.04
C MET A 355 -13.61 -23.58 5.09
N GLN A 356 -13.87 -22.87 3.98
CA GLN A 356 -15.00 -21.95 3.88
C GLN A 356 -16.34 -22.68 3.94
N ASP A 357 -16.49 -23.78 3.19
CA ASP A 357 -17.73 -24.58 3.14
C ASP A 357 -18.07 -25.18 4.50
N MET A 358 -17.05 -25.62 5.25
CA MET A 358 -17.21 -26.18 6.59
C MET A 358 -17.21 -25.13 7.70
N ASN A 359 -17.08 -23.83 7.37
CA ASN A 359 -16.93 -22.73 8.33
C ASN A 359 -15.83 -22.97 9.39
N LYS A 360 -14.69 -23.52 8.95
CA LYS A 360 -13.53 -23.84 9.79
C LYS A 360 -12.37 -22.89 9.53
N VAL A 361 -11.52 -22.75 10.52
CA VAL A 361 -10.22 -22.07 10.45
C VAL A 361 -9.12 -23.04 10.85
N ALA A 362 -7.89 -22.79 10.40
CA ALA A 362 -6.74 -23.64 10.72
C ALA A 362 -5.85 -22.95 11.75
N ILE A 363 -5.31 -23.70 12.71
CA ILE A 363 -4.40 -23.21 13.74
C ILE A 363 -2.98 -23.65 13.38
N LEU A 364 -2.07 -22.69 13.26
CA LEU A 364 -0.71 -22.93 12.81
C LEU A 364 0.34 -22.55 13.86
N ARG A 365 1.41 -23.34 13.90
CA ARG A 365 2.70 -22.98 14.49
C ARG A 365 3.62 -22.45 13.38
N CYS A 366 4.08 -21.22 13.52
CA CYS A 366 4.90 -20.53 12.52
C CYS A 366 6.25 -20.09 13.10
N VAL A 367 7.35 -20.51 12.46
CA VAL A 367 8.70 -20.01 12.73
C VAL A 367 9.29 -19.56 11.40
N TRP A 368 9.39 -18.24 11.23
CA TRP A 368 9.64 -17.64 9.92
C TRP A 368 11.10 -17.77 9.46
N ARG A 369 12.05 -17.65 10.38
CA ARG A 369 13.49 -17.65 10.10
C ARG A 369 14.23 -18.70 10.93
N GLN A 370 15.35 -19.18 10.39
CA GLN A 370 16.27 -20.03 11.15
C GLN A 370 16.88 -19.20 12.29
N ASN A 371 17.07 -19.82 13.45
CA ASN A 371 17.56 -19.19 14.70
C ASN A 371 16.65 -18.08 15.26
N GLN A 372 15.40 -17.97 14.80
CA GLN A 372 14.40 -17.11 15.44
C GLN A 372 14.06 -17.70 16.81
N ALA A 373 14.15 -16.92 17.88
CA ALA A 373 13.86 -17.39 19.24
C ALA A 373 12.36 -17.62 19.48
N ASN A 374 11.53 -16.73 18.92
CA ASN A 374 10.11 -16.68 19.20
C ASN A 374 9.33 -17.56 18.21
N VAL A 375 8.35 -18.32 18.71
CA VAL A 375 7.38 -19.03 17.88
C VAL A 375 6.16 -18.15 17.73
N ALA A 376 5.65 -18.00 16.50
CA ALA A 376 4.36 -17.37 16.27
C ALA A 376 3.29 -18.46 16.25
N PHE A 377 2.24 -18.25 17.02
CA PHE A 377 1.03 -19.07 16.99
C PHE A 377 -0.07 -18.23 16.34
N GLY A 378 -0.90 -18.81 15.48
CA GLY A 378 -1.92 -18.02 14.82
C GLY A 378 -2.97 -18.81 14.06
N VAL A 379 -4.00 -18.09 13.65
CA VAL A 379 -5.13 -18.61 12.89
C VAL A 379 -4.96 -18.30 11.41
N LEU A 380 -5.26 -19.28 10.58
CA LEU A 380 -5.29 -19.21 9.13
C LEU A 380 -6.76 -19.24 8.67
N THR A 381 -7.22 -18.13 8.10
CA THR A 381 -8.60 -17.93 7.62
C THR A 381 -8.62 -17.99 6.09
N PRO A 382 -9.56 -18.72 5.47
CA PRO A 382 -9.65 -18.81 4.01
C PRO A 382 -10.02 -17.46 3.39
N ASN A 383 -9.36 -17.11 2.29
CA ASN A 383 -9.64 -15.93 1.48
C ASN A 383 -9.83 -16.36 0.01
N ILE A 384 -11.09 -16.51 -0.38
CA ILE A 384 -11.48 -16.93 -1.73
C ILE A 384 -11.43 -15.72 -2.67
N SER A 385 -10.76 -15.87 -3.81
CA SER A 385 -10.71 -14.82 -4.82
C SER A 385 -11.99 -14.84 -5.67
N SER A 386 -12.59 -13.68 -5.91
CA SER A 386 -13.70 -13.50 -6.85
C SER A 386 -13.23 -13.22 -8.29
N VAL A 387 -11.94 -12.94 -8.49
CA VAL A 387 -11.37 -12.52 -9.78
C VAL A 387 -10.76 -13.72 -10.50
N ASN A 388 -11.15 -13.90 -11.77
CA ASN A 388 -10.57 -14.90 -12.66
C ASN A 388 -9.05 -14.66 -12.77
N ASN A 389 -8.24 -15.73 -12.69
CA ASN A 389 -6.76 -15.72 -12.69
C ASN A 389 -6.04 -15.31 -11.40
N VAL A 390 -6.75 -15.02 -10.30
CA VAL A 390 -6.10 -14.82 -8.99
C VAL A 390 -6.33 -16.07 -8.13
N PRO A 391 -5.26 -16.78 -7.69
CA PRO A 391 -5.42 -17.97 -6.87
C PRO A 391 -5.98 -17.62 -5.49
N ASP A 392 -6.71 -18.57 -4.90
CA ASP A 392 -7.17 -18.44 -3.52
C ASP A 392 -5.97 -18.36 -2.56
N SER A 393 -6.20 -17.74 -1.42
CA SER A 393 -5.16 -17.46 -0.44
C SER A 393 -5.69 -17.61 0.98
N PHE A 394 -4.83 -17.37 1.96
CA PHE A 394 -5.23 -17.32 3.35
C PHE A 394 -4.76 -16.04 4.03
N TYR A 395 -5.53 -15.59 5.02
CA TYR A 395 -5.09 -14.59 5.98
C TYR A 395 -4.62 -15.27 7.26
N PHE A 396 -3.44 -14.88 7.72
CA PHE A 396 -2.84 -15.36 8.96
C PHE A 396 -2.77 -14.22 9.97
N ASN A 397 -3.46 -14.42 11.10
CA ASN A 397 -3.46 -13.53 12.24
C ASN A 397 -2.79 -14.22 13.43
N ILE A 398 -1.91 -13.51 14.13
CA ILE A 398 -1.26 -14.06 15.33
C ILE A 398 -2.30 -14.09 16.45
N LEU A 399 -2.31 -15.16 17.22
CA LEU A 399 -3.15 -15.31 18.41
C LEU A 399 -2.31 -15.12 19.68
N PRO A 400 -2.93 -14.68 20.78
CA PRO A 400 -2.26 -14.54 22.07
C PRO A 400 -1.82 -15.88 22.63
N PHE A 401 -0.70 -15.85 23.36
CA PHE A 401 -0.41 -16.89 24.33
C PHE A 401 -1.20 -16.66 25.62
N ALA A 402 -1.22 -17.64 26.51
CA ALA A 402 -1.95 -17.53 27.79
C ALA A 402 -1.46 -16.32 28.62
N GLU A 403 -0.18 -15.98 28.52
CA GLU A 403 0.45 -14.87 29.21
C GLU A 403 0.08 -13.49 28.65
N ASP A 404 -0.41 -13.44 27.39
CA ASP A 404 -0.86 -12.21 26.74
C ASP A 404 -2.31 -11.85 27.13
N VAL A 405 -3.10 -12.81 27.61
CA VAL A 405 -4.50 -12.61 27.98
C VAL A 405 -4.59 -11.87 29.31
N ARG A 406 -5.46 -10.86 29.35
CA ARG A 406 -5.75 -10.07 30.56
C ARG A 406 -7.22 -10.20 30.91
N ASP A 407 -7.50 -10.91 31.99
CA ASP A 407 -8.86 -11.09 32.49
C ASP A 407 -9.24 -9.91 33.39
N PHE A 408 -10.00 -8.97 32.84
CA PHE A 408 -10.60 -7.87 33.59
C PHE A 408 -12.08 -8.17 33.84
N PRO A 409 -12.51 -8.36 35.10
CA PRO A 409 -13.91 -8.58 35.40
C PRO A 409 -14.67 -7.25 35.28
N PHE A 410 -15.59 -7.17 34.31
CA PHE A 410 -16.53 -6.07 34.17
C PHE A 410 -17.95 -6.52 34.54
N ARG A 411 -18.73 -5.65 35.18
CA ARG A 411 -20.14 -5.93 35.48
C ARG A 411 -20.95 -5.94 34.17
N SER A 412 -21.82 -6.94 34.00
CA SER A 412 -22.74 -6.97 32.86
C SER A 412 -23.73 -5.80 32.91
N PHE A 413 -23.90 -5.09 31.79
CA PHE A 413 -24.88 -4.01 31.66
C PHE A 413 -26.32 -4.49 31.90
N SER A 414 -26.65 -5.75 31.61
CA SER A 414 -27.99 -6.33 31.87
C SER A 414 -28.27 -6.51 33.36
N SER A 415 -27.25 -6.51 34.22
CA SER A 415 -27.39 -6.64 35.68
C SER A 415 -27.55 -5.30 36.40
N LEU A 416 -27.56 -4.20 35.66
CA LEU A 416 -27.76 -2.86 36.21
C LEU A 416 -29.21 -2.67 36.65
N PRO A 417 -29.46 -1.84 37.68
CA PRO A 417 -30.81 -1.56 38.16
C PRO A 417 -31.69 -0.96 37.04
N PRO A 418 -33.03 -1.13 37.09
CA PRO A 418 -33.94 -0.60 36.08
C PRO A 418 -33.79 0.91 35.83
N SER A 419 -33.38 1.67 36.85
CA SER A 419 -33.08 3.10 36.76
C SER A 419 -31.93 3.46 35.81
N SER A 420 -31.08 2.49 35.47
CA SER A 420 -29.93 2.64 34.59
C SER A 420 -30.08 1.87 33.28
N GLN A 421 -31.23 1.22 33.08
CA GLN A 421 -31.60 0.65 31.79
C GLN A 421 -32.18 1.75 30.90
N PRO A 422 -31.93 1.72 29.58
CA PRO A 422 -32.52 2.68 28.66
C PRO A 422 -34.05 2.53 28.65
N THR A 423 -34.75 3.66 28.62
CA THR A 423 -36.20 3.68 28.37
C THR A 423 -36.49 3.35 26.90
N GLU A 424 -37.73 2.98 26.58
CA GLU A 424 -38.14 2.74 25.19
C GLU A 424 -37.91 3.96 24.29
N GLU A 425 -38.22 5.16 24.78
CA GLU A 425 -37.96 6.42 24.08
C GLU A 425 -36.46 6.66 23.82
N GLN A 426 -35.60 6.32 24.78
CA GLN A 426 -34.14 6.45 24.62
C GLN A 426 -33.59 5.43 23.62
N GLN A 427 -34.11 4.20 23.64
CA GLN A 427 -33.73 3.17 22.67
C GLN A 427 -34.17 3.56 21.26
N GLU A 428 -35.40 4.05 21.09
CA GLU A 428 -35.90 4.52 19.81
C GLU A 428 -35.09 5.72 19.28
N ALA A 429 -34.77 6.68 20.15
CA ALA A 429 -33.92 7.81 19.80
C ALA A 429 -32.51 7.36 19.36
N ALA A 430 -31.92 6.38 20.06
CA ALA A 430 -30.62 5.82 19.70
C ALA A 430 -30.67 5.05 18.37
N ASP A 431 -31.70 4.24 18.15
CA ASP A 431 -31.90 3.51 16.90
C ASP A 431 -32.09 4.46 15.71
N ASN A 432 -32.84 5.54 15.91
CA ASN A 432 -33.01 6.59 14.90
C ASN A 432 -31.69 7.31 14.63
N LEU A 433 -30.88 7.59 15.66
CA LEU A 433 -29.55 8.18 15.48
C LEU A 433 -28.62 7.27 14.66
N VAL A 434 -28.60 5.96 14.94
CA VAL A 434 -27.80 4.98 14.19
C VAL A 434 -28.25 4.91 12.73
N LYS A 435 -29.56 4.89 12.46
CA LYS A 435 -30.10 4.90 11.10
C LYS A 435 -29.76 6.19 10.34
N MET A 436 -29.78 7.34 11.02
CA MET A 436 -29.43 8.63 10.41
C MET A 436 -27.94 8.74 10.06
N LEU A 437 -27.07 8.07 10.82
CA LEU A 437 -25.61 8.11 10.64
C LEU A 437 -25.05 6.86 9.94
N ASP A 438 -25.90 6.10 9.25
CA ASP A 438 -25.46 4.93 8.50
C ASP A 438 -24.60 5.35 7.30
N LEU A 439 -23.35 4.86 7.29
CA LEU A 439 -22.35 5.17 6.26
C LEU A 439 -22.39 4.17 5.10
N ALA A 440 -23.18 3.09 5.19
CA ALA A 440 -23.31 2.07 4.15
C ALA A 440 -24.79 1.73 3.86
N PRO A 441 -25.61 2.71 3.42
CA PRO A 441 -27.02 2.49 3.18
C PRO A 441 -27.25 1.46 2.06
N PRO A 442 -28.26 0.58 2.18
CA PRO A 442 -28.50 -0.50 1.25
C PRO A 442 -28.72 0.00 -0.19
N GLY A 443 -28.00 -0.58 -1.14
CA GLY A 443 -28.07 -0.21 -2.56
C GLY A 443 -27.25 1.02 -2.96
N ARG A 444 -26.53 1.65 -2.03
CA ARG A 444 -25.50 2.65 -2.32
C ARG A 444 -24.13 2.11 -1.93
N GLU A 445 -23.10 2.67 -2.55
CA GLU A 445 -21.74 2.40 -2.13
C GLU A 445 -21.44 3.05 -0.77
N GLU A 446 -20.54 2.43 0.00
CA GLU A 446 -20.07 2.95 1.29
C GLU A 446 -19.53 4.39 1.12
N ILE A 447 -20.10 5.33 1.86
CA ILE A 447 -19.84 6.77 1.74
C ILE A 447 -18.44 7.11 2.23
N LEU A 448 -18.03 6.51 3.36
CA LEU A 448 -16.71 6.69 3.93
C LEU A 448 -15.89 5.42 3.71
N ARG A 449 -14.78 5.52 2.97
CA ARG A 449 -13.91 4.37 2.71
C ARG A 449 -12.52 4.56 3.33
N PRO A 450 -12.32 4.20 4.61
CA PRO A 450 -11.05 4.39 5.30
C PRO A 450 -9.86 3.73 4.61
N ASP A 451 -10.08 2.61 3.90
CA ASP A 451 -9.05 1.89 3.15
C ASP A 451 -8.44 2.72 2.00
N PHE A 452 -9.16 3.75 1.54
CA PHE A 452 -8.70 4.72 0.56
C PHE A 452 -8.31 6.04 1.22
N THR A 453 -8.34 6.17 2.53
CA THR A 453 -7.91 7.42 3.20
C THR A 453 -6.45 7.27 3.62
N PRO A 454 -5.50 8.03 3.03
CA PRO A 454 -4.12 8.00 3.49
C PRO A 454 -4.01 8.56 4.91
N ASN A 455 -2.96 8.18 5.64
CA ASN A 455 -2.72 8.69 6.98
C ASN A 455 -2.47 10.22 6.92
N PRO A 456 -3.35 11.05 7.50
CA PRO A 456 -3.27 12.50 7.37
C PRO A 456 -2.00 13.08 8.02
N MET A 457 -1.50 12.47 9.10
CA MET A 457 -0.27 12.94 9.76
C MET A 457 0.94 12.81 8.84
N LEU A 458 1.01 11.74 8.05
CA LEU A 458 2.07 11.56 7.07
C LEU A 458 1.95 12.58 5.94
N GLU A 459 0.73 12.82 5.42
CA GLU A 459 0.53 13.80 4.34
C GLU A 459 0.89 15.23 4.74
N VAL A 460 0.51 15.66 5.96
CA VAL A 460 0.84 17.00 6.46
C VAL A 460 2.36 17.21 6.54
N GLU A 461 3.12 16.20 6.95
CA GLU A 461 4.58 16.30 7.01
C GLU A 461 5.20 16.46 5.61
N TYR A 462 4.78 15.66 4.62
CA TYR A 462 5.28 15.79 3.24
C TYR A 462 4.85 17.11 2.58
N TYR A 463 3.67 17.62 2.93
CA TYR A 463 3.21 18.91 2.43
C TYR A 463 4.10 20.06 2.94
N ASN A 464 4.50 20.01 4.22
CA ASN A 464 5.29 21.06 4.87
C ASN A 464 6.81 20.94 4.61
N SER A 465 7.30 19.76 4.24
CA SER A 465 8.74 19.46 4.10
C SER A 465 9.51 20.38 3.12
N PRO A 466 9.00 20.78 1.93
CA PRO A 466 9.79 21.64 1.03
C PRO A 466 9.70 23.14 1.38
N LYS A 467 8.77 23.58 2.25
CA LYS A 467 8.61 25.00 2.59
C LYS A 467 9.00 25.35 4.03
N ASN A 468 9.17 24.38 4.92
CA ASN A 468 9.52 24.67 6.31
C ASN A 468 10.26 23.50 6.96
N LEU A 469 11.59 23.52 6.86
CA LEU A 469 12.45 22.84 7.84
C LEU A 469 12.41 23.56 9.22
N PHE A 470 11.63 24.65 9.36
CA PHE A 470 11.61 25.52 10.54
C PHE A 470 10.32 25.53 11.37
N LEU A 471 9.20 24.93 10.93
CA LEU A 471 7.90 25.15 11.62
C LEU A 471 7.30 23.95 12.38
N LEU A 472 7.84 22.74 12.30
CA LEU A 472 7.26 21.60 13.05
C LEU A 472 7.73 21.49 14.51
N LEU A 473 8.46 22.51 15.01
CA LEU A 473 8.90 22.60 16.41
C LEU A 473 7.86 23.28 17.34
N LEU A 474 6.73 23.76 16.82
CA LEU A 474 5.77 24.55 17.60
C LEU A 474 4.51 23.80 18.06
N PHE A 475 4.28 22.54 17.66
CA PHE A 475 3.06 21.81 18.04
C PHE A 475 3.24 20.64 19.03
N VAL A 476 4.45 20.43 19.55
CA VAL A 476 4.71 19.44 20.63
C VAL A 476 5.11 20.12 21.95
N LEU A 477 5.17 21.45 21.99
CA LEU A 477 5.38 22.25 23.20
C LEU A 477 4.39 23.42 23.20
N SER A 478 3.12 23.11 23.49
CA SER A 478 2.12 24.05 24.03
C SER A 478 1.08 23.27 24.80
#